data_AF-A0A961SEN9-F1
#
_entry.id   AF-A0A961SEN9-F1
#
_cell.length_a   1.000
_cell.length_b   1.000
_cell.length_c   1.000
_cell.angle_alpha   90.00
_cell.angle_beta   90.00
_cell.angle_gamma   90.00
#
_symmetry.space_group_name_H-M   'P 1'
#
loop_
_entity.id
_entity.type
_entity.pdbx_description
1 polymer ?
#
loop_
_entity_poly.entity_id
_entity_poly.type
_entity_poly.pdbx_seq_one_letter_code
_entity_poly.pdbx_strand_id
1 'polypeptide(L)'
;MSRNEEAVSRLKHYRASIDNLDAALIHILAERFRITKAVGVLKADYDLPPADPDREKKQVERLRSLAKEADLDPDFAEKLLNFIIREVIRHHEQARG
;
A
#
# COMPACT_ATOMS: atom_id res chain seq x y z
N MET A 1 0.53 38.53 16.08
CA MET A 1 -0.38 37.40 15.80
C MET A 1 -0.78 36.78 17.13
N SER A 2 -2.04 36.42 17.29
CA SER A 2 -2.47 35.68 18.49
C SER A 2 -1.88 34.25 18.46
N ARG A 3 -1.70 33.64 19.63
CA ARG A 3 -1.24 32.24 19.75
C ARG A 3 -2.13 31.26 18.97
N ASN A 4 -3.42 31.62 18.80
CA ASN A 4 -4.38 30.85 18.03
C ASN A 4 -4.16 31.00 16.51
N GLU A 5 -3.89 32.21 16.02
CA GLU A 5 -3.57 32.45 14.59
C GLU A 5 -2.29 31.73 14.16
N GLU A 6 -1.28 31.70 15.02
CA GLU A 6 -0.04 30.95 14.75
C GLU A 6 -0.30 29.44 14.66
N ALA A 7 -1.10 28.90 15.58
CA ALA A 7 -1.47 27.48 15.57
C ALA A 7 -2.27 27.10 14.30
N VAL A 8 -3.23 27.94 13.90
CA VAL A 8 -4.02 27.72 12.66
C VAL A 8 -3.13 27.77 11.42
N SER A 9 -2.19 28.70 11.36
CA SER A 9 -1.24 28.81 10.24
C SER A 9 -0.35 27.57 10.13
N ARG A 10 0.23 27.10 11.25
CA ARG A 10 1.05 25.88 11.28
C ARG A 10 0.24 24.64 10.90
N LEU A 11 -0.99 24.53 11.40
CA LEU A 11 -1.88 23.42 11.04
C LEU A 11 -2.19 23.39 9.55
N LYS A 12 -2.41 24.55 8.93
CA LYS A 12 -2.61 24.65 7.48
C LYS A 12 -1.38 24.16 6.71
N HIS A 13 -0.18 24.51 7.16
CA HIS A 13 1.06 24.04 6.53
C HIS A 13 1.24 22.52 6.66
N TYR A 14 1.02 21.95 7.84
CA TYR A 14 1.10 20.49 8.02
C TYR A 14 0.08 19.74 7.16
N ARG A 15 -1.14 20.24 7.05
CA ARG A 15 -2.18 19.63 6.20
C ARG A 15 -1.80 19.65 4.73
N ALA A 16 -1.25 20.75 4.22
CA ALA A 16 -0.76 20.79 2.85
C ALA A 16 0.35 19.75 2.58
N SER A 17 1.23 19.51 3.55
CA SER A 17 2.23 18.44 3.44
C SER A 17 1.59 17.04 3.45
N ILE A 18 0.58 16.82 4.28
CA ILE A 18 -0.18 15.55 4.31
C ILE A 18 -0.88 15.32 2.97
N ASP A 19 -1.56 16.32 2.42
CA ASP A 19 -2.25 16.22 1.13
C ASP A 19 -1.29 15.82 0.00
N ASN A 20 -0.06 16.36 0.01
CA ASN A 20 0.99 15.99 -0.96
C ASN A 20 1.46 14.54 -0.78
N LEU A 21 1.61 14.06 0.46
CA LEU A 21 1.98 12.68 0.73
C LEU A 21 0.87 11.72 0.30
N ASP A 22 -0.39 12.07 0.55
CA ASP A 22 -1.55 11.27 0.16
C ASP A 22 -1.63 11.13 -1.38
N ALA A 23 -1.37 12.22 -2.12
CA ALA A 23 -1.29 12.16 -3.58
C ALA A 23 -0.18 11.21 -4.05
N ALA A 24 1.01 11.28 -3.45
CA ALA A 24 2.11 10.39 -3.78
C ALA A 24 1.76 8.92 -3.47
N LEU A 25 1.13 8.65 -2.32
CA LEU A 25 0.68 7.31 -1.94
C LEU A 25 -0.30 6.73 -2.97
N ILE A 26 -1.27 7.52 -3.43
CA ILE A 26 -2.24 7.07 -4.45
C ILE A 26 -1.54 6.73 -5.78
N HIS A 27 -0.60 7.56 -6.25
CA HIS A 27 0.14 7.28 -7.48
C HIS A 27 1.01 6.01 -7.37
N ILE A 28 1.68 5.81 -6.22
CA ILE A 28 2.47 4.60 -5.96
C ILE A 28 1.58 3.36 -5.94
N LEU A 29 0.42 3.44 -5.28
CA LEU A 29 -0.54 2.35 -5.27
C LEU A 29 -1.07 2.04 -6.66
N ALA A 30 -1.40 3.06 -7.47
CA ALA A 30 -1.86 2.88 -8.85
C ALA A 30 -0.84 2.09 -9.68
N GLU A 31 0.44 2.46 -9.62
CA GLU A 31 1.51 1.73 -10.31
C GLU A 31 1.68 0.30 -9.76
N ARG A 32 1.65 0.13 -8.43
CA ARG A 32 1.69 -1.21 -7.82
C ARG A 32 0.55 -2.08 -8.33
N PHE A 33 -0.67 -1.55 -8.40
CA PHE A 33 -1.84 -2.28 -8.90
C PHE A 33 -1.71 -2.63 -10.39
N ARG A 34 -1.19 -1.70 -11.21
CA ARG A 34 -0.91 -1.96 -12.63
C ARG A 34 0.02 -3.16 -12.81
N ILE A 35 1.11 -3.23 -12.04
CA ILE A 35 2.05 -4.36 -12.07
C ILE A 35 1.35 -5.64 -11.60
N THR A 36 0.61 -5.59 -10.49
CA THR A 36 -0.07 -6.79 -10.00
C THR A 36 -1.15 -7.31 -10.94
N LYS A 37 -1.80 -6.44 -11.74
CA LYS A 37 -2.72 -6.88 -12.81
C LYS A 37 -1.97 -7.65 -13.89
N ALA A 38 -0.81 -7.16 -14.33
CA ALA A 38 0.04 -7.88 -15.28
C ALA A 38 0.51 -9.24 -14.72
N VAL A 39 0.84 -9.31 -13.43
CA VAL A 39 1.13 -10.59 -12.74
C VAL A 39 -0.11 -11.50 -12.75
N GLY A 40 -1.31 -10.97 -12.56
CA GLY A 40 -2.56 -11.74 -12.61
C GLY A 40 -2.81 -12.35 -13.99
N VAL A 41 -2.64 -11.56 -15.07
CA VAL A 41 -2.73 -12.05 -16.45
C VAL A 41 -1.69 -13.14 -16.70
N LEU A 42 -0.43 -12.90 -16.33
CA LEU A 42 0.63 -13.91 -16.46
C LEU A 42 0.28 -15.20 -15.69
N LYS A 43 -0.24 -15.08 -14.48
CA LYS A 43 -0.65 -16.25 -13.70
C LYS A 43 -1.80 -17.01 -14.36
N ALA A 44 -2.75 -16.31 -14.99
CA ALA A 44 -3.83 -16.94 -15.74
C ALA A 44 -3.32 -17.66 -16.99
N ASP A 45 -2.46 -17.02 -17.79
CA ASP A 45 -1.90 -17.58 -19.03
C ASP A 45 -1.11 -18.87 -18.81
N TYR A 46 -0.50 -19.03 -17.63
CA TYR A 46 0.33 -20.18 -17.27
C TYR A 46 -0.31 -21.10 -16.21
N ASP A 47 -1.61 -20.95 -15.95
CA ASP A 47 -2.37 -21.72 -14.95
C ASP A 47 -1.74 -21.74 -13.53
N LEU A 48 -1.10 -20.64 -13.14
CA LEU A 48 -0.50 -20.47 -11.82
C LEU A 48 -1.53 -19.92 -10.82
N PRO A 49 -1.54 -20.41 -9.57
CA PRO A 49 -2.54 -20.01 -8.58
C PRO A 49 -2.50 -18.50 -8.28
N PRO A 50 -3.66 -17.86 -8.06
CA PRO A 50 -3.76 -16.43 -7.79
C PRO A 50 -3.10 -16.06 -6.45
N ALA A 51 -3.29 -16.90 -5.42
CA ALA A 51 -2.64 -16.78 -4.12
C ALA A 51 -1.30 -17.55 -4.10
N ASP A 52 -0.35 -17.04 -3.31
CA ASP A 52 0.95 -17.69 -3.06
C ASP A 52 1.34 -17.43 -1.60
N PRO A 53 0.97 -18.34 -0.68
CA PRO A 53 1.14 -18.13 0.76
C PRO A 53 2.59 -17.88 1.18
N ASP A 54 3.55 -18.54 0.52
CA ASP A 54 4.98 -18.37 0.82
C ASP A 54 5.47 -17.00 0.36
N ARG A 55 5.02 -16.54 -0.81
CA ARG A 55 5.32 -15.19 -1.29
C ARG A 55 4.70 -14.13 -0.39
N GLU A 56 3.46 -14.32 0.04
CA GLU A 56 2.73 -13.41 0.93
C GLU A 56 3.42 -13.28 2.29
N LYS A 57 3.80 -14.41 2.91
CA LYS A 57 4.56 -14.43 4.17
C LYS A 57 5.86 -13.63 4.06
N LYS A 58 6.64 -13.83 2.99
CA LYS A 58 7.87 -13.06 2.73
C LYS A 58 7.61 -11.56 2.53
N GLN A 59 6.48 -11.17 1.95
CA GLN A 59 6.11 -9.76 1.83
C GLN A 59 5.82 -9.14 3.20
N VAL A 60 5.08 -9.85 4.05
CA VAL A 60 4.78 -9.41 5.42
C VAL A 60 6.07 -9.24 6.23
N GLU A 61 6.93 -10.25 6.25
CA GLU A 61 8.20 -10.20 6.98
C GLU A 61 9.06 -9.01 6.53
N ARG A 62 9.24 -8.84 5.21
CA ARG A 62 10.00 -7.71 4.67
C ARG A 62 9.38 -6.36 5.02
N LEU A 63 8.05 -6.23 4.93
CA LEU A 63 7.39 -4.96 5.20
C LEU A 63 7.43 -4.59 6.70
N ARG A 64 7.30 -5.59 7.59
CA ARG A 64 7.48 -5.38 9.03
C ARG A 64 8.87 -4.84 9.34
N SER A 65 9.92 -5.34 8.69
CA SER A 65 11.28 -4.81 8.86
C SER A 65 11.40 -3.37 8.36
N LEU A 66 10.89 -3.06 7.16
CA LEU A 66 10.89 -1.69 6.63
C LEU A 66 10.11 -0.72 7.51
N ALA A 67 9.01 -1.16 8.11
CA ALA A 67 8.23 -0.34 9.03
C ALA A 67 9.06 0.02 10.26
N LYS A 68 9.76 -0.94 10.87
CA LYS A 68 10.67 -0.67 11.99
C LYS A 68 11.78 0.32 11.63
N GLU A 69 12.39 0.16 10.45
CA GLU A 69 13.44 1.06 9.95
C GLU A 69 12.93 2.49 9.74
N ALA A 70 11.64 2.64 9.40
CA ALA A 70 10.99 3.92 9.15
C ALA A 70 10.27 4.52 10.37
N ASP A 71 10.46 3.95 11.56
CA ASP A 71 9.74 4.33 12.79
C ASP A 71 8.20 4.28 12.66
N LEU A 72 7.71 3.30 11.90
CA LEU A 72 6.29 3.00 11.71
C LEU A 72 5.92 1.71 12.45
N ASP A 73 4.74 1.69 13.08
CA ASP A 73 4.20 0.49 13.71
C ASP A 73 4.14 -0.70 12.71
N PRO A 74 4.91 -1.79 12.95
CA PRO A 74 4.92 -2.95 12.06
C PRO A 74 3.56 -3.64 11.94
N ASP A 75 2.73 -3.58 12.98
CA ASP A 75 1.41 -4.20 12.97
C ASP A 75 0.43 -3.39 12.10
N PHE A 76 0.58 -2.06 12.09
CA PHE A 76 -0.13 -1.20 11.14
C PHE A 76 0.31 -1.48 9.70
N ALA A 77 1.61 -1.56 9.44
CA ALA A 77 2.14 -1.83 8.10
C ALA A 77 1.66 -3.19 7.56
N GLU A 78 1.65 -4.22 8.40
CA GLU A 78 1.11 -5.53 8.05
C GLU A 78 -0.40 -5.48 7.73
N LYS A 79 -1.21 -4.80 8.55
CA LYS A 79 -2.64 -4.63 8.27
C LYS A 79 -2.90 -3.96 6.92
N LEU A 80 -2.12 -2.91 6.61
CA LEU A 80 -2.20 -2.23 5.32
C LEU A 80 -1.83 -3.15 4.16
N LEU A 81 -0.75 -3.92 4.29
CA LEU A 81 -0.34 -4.87 3.26
C LEU A 81 -1.36 -5.98 3.05
N ASN A 82 -1.90 -6.53 4.12
CA ASN A 82 -2.93 -7.58 4.05
C ASN A 82 -4.21 -7.05 3.38
N PHE A 83 -4.57 -5.78 3.60
CA PHE A 83 -5.64 -5.14 2.85
C PHE A 83 -5.32 -5.08 1.34
N ILE A 84 -4.13 -4.62 0.97
CA ILE A 84 -3.71 -4.52 -0.44
C ILE A 84 -3.64 -5.91 -1.11
N ILE A 85 -3.08 -6.92 -0.44
CA ILE A 85 -2.95 -8.28 -0.97
C ILE A 85 -4.33 -8.89 -1.27
N ARG A 86 -5.28 -8.76 -0.35
CA ARG A 86 -6.66 -9.24 -0.56
C ARG A 86 -7.26 -8.66 -1.83
N GLU A 87 -7.02 -7.37 -2.08
CA GLU A 87 -7.56 -6.70 -3.25
C GLU A 87 -6.84 -7.05 -4.55
N VAL A 88 -5.56 -7.40 -4.47
CA VAL A 88 -4.82 -8.00 -5.60
C VAL A 88 -5.37 -9.39 -5.95
N ILE A 89 -5.58 -10.25 -4.96
CA ILE A 89 -6.09 -11.61 -5.17
C ILE A 89 -7.48 -11.55 -5.82
N ARG A 90 -8.37 -10.68 -5.33
CA ARG A 90 -9.70 -10.47 -5.93
C ARG A 90 -9.61 -10.10 -7.41
N HIS A 91 -8.65 -9.26 -7.80
CA HIS A 91 -8.44 -8.92 -9.22
C HIS A 91 -7.86 -10.10 -10.04
N HIS A 92 -7.04 -10.96 -9.45
CA HIS A 92 -6.49 -12.14 -10.14
C HIS A 92 -7.58 -13.18 -10.39
N GLU A 93 -8.48 -13.38 -9.43
CA GLU A 93 -9.64 -14.25 -9.59
C GLU A 93 -10.56 -13.77 -10.71
N GLN A 94 -10.77 -12.45 -10.81
CA GLN A 94 -11.55 -11.83 -11.89
C GLN A 94 -10.91 -11.96 -13.27
N ALA A 95 -9.58 -12.02 -13.37
CA ALA A 95 -8.88 -12.16 -14.65
C ALA A 95 -8.91 -13.60 -15.19
N ARG A 96 -9.27 -14.58 -14.37
CA ARG A 96 -9.37 -16.00 -14.74
C ARG A 96 -10.76 -16.41 -15.28
N GLY A 97 -11.76 -15.54 -15.15
CA GLY A 97 -13.13 -15.73 -15.66
C GLY A 97 -13.47 -14.73 -16.75
#